data_AF-A0A5C5ZBH2-F1
#
_entry.id   AF-A0A5C5ZBH2-F1
#
_cell.length_a   1.000
_cell.length_b   1.000
_cell.length_c   1.000
_cell.angle_alpha   90.00
_cell.angle_beta   90.00
_cell.angle_gamma   90.00
#
_symmetry.space_group_name_H-M   'P 1'
#
loop_
_entity.id
_entity.type
_entity.pdbx_description
1 polymer ?
#
loop_
_entity_poly.entity_id
_entity_poly.type
_entity_poly.pdbx_seq_one_letter_code
_entity_poly.pdbx_strand_id
1 'polypeptide(L)' 'MLAFGAPGLMELIIIGVILFIPVAVVVALVVVLTRSRKASGSNPNLKPCPDCGRFVSLRATTCPQCGCPLQREQ' A
#
# COMPACT_ATOMS: atom_id res chain seq x y z
N MET A 1 -45.15 3.65 9.05
CA MET A 1 -44.50 2.85 10.12
C MET A 1 -43.04 3.29 10.23
N LEU A 2 -42.81 4.56 10.56
CA LEU A 2 -41.47 5.15 10.70
C LEU A 2 -41.21 5.32 12.19
N ALA A 3 -40.77 4.24 12.84
CA ALA A 3 -40.18 4.32 14.17
C ALA A 3 -38.67 4.50 14.00
N PHE A 4 -38.25 5.67 13.51
CA PHE A 4 -36.90 6.18 13.75
C PHE A 4 -36.83 6.64 15.21
N GLY A 5 -37.01 5.70 16.15
CA GLY A 5 -36.53 5.89 17.51
C GLY A 5 -35.01 5.91 17.44
N ALA A 6 -34.38 6.92 18.05
CA ALA A 6 -32.94 7.14 17.98
C ALA A 6 -32.17 5.81 18.09
N PRO A 7 -31.21 5.53 17.17
CA PRO A 7 -30.42 4.31 17.24
C PRO A 7 -29.77 4.27 18.63
N GLY A 8 -30.07 3.23 19.40
CA GLY A 8 -29.40 3.00 20.67
C GLY A 8 -27.89 2.87 20.46
N LEU A 9 -27.11 2.99 21.53
CA LEU A 9 -25.64 2.87 21.49
C LEU A 9 -25.19 1.61 20.72
N MET A 10 -25.94 0.51 20.84
CA MET A 10 -25.69 -0.75 20.14
C MET A 10 -25.76 -0.61 18.61
N GLU A 11 -26.76 0.10 18.07
CA GLU A 11 -26.93 0.30 16.63
C GLU A 11 -25.80 1.19 16.06
N LEU A 12 -25.39 2.22 16.81
CA LEU A 12 -24.27 3.08 16.42
C LEU A 12 -22.94 2.31 16.39
N ILE A 13 -22.72 1.40 17.34
CA ILE A 13 -21.54 0.53 17.36
C ILE A 13 -21.56 -0.41 16.16
N ILE A 14 -22.70 -1.04 15.87
CA ILE A 14 -22.85 -1.96 14.73
C ILE A 14 -22.55 -1.23 13.41
N ILE A 15 -23.12 -0.04 13.19
CA ILE A 15 -22.87 0.76 11.98
C ILE A 15 -21.40 1.18 11.90
N GLY A 16 -20.81 1.63 13.01
CA GLY A 16 -19.40 2.02 13.05
C GLY A 16 -18.46 0.87 12.67
N VAL A 17 -18.70 -0.32 13.21
CA VAL A 17 -17.91 -1.52 12.90
C VAL A 17 -18.12 -1.96 11.45
N ILE A 18 -19.36 -1.97 10.95
CA ILE A 18 -19.69 -2.33 9.55
C ILE A 18 -19.03 -1.37 8.55
N LEU A 19 -18.87 -0.09 8.87
CA LEU A 19 -18.18 0.86 8.01
C LEU A 19 -16.65 0.77 8.15
N PHE A 20 -16.14 0.49 9.36
CA PHE A 20 -14.70 0.44 9.62
C PHE A 20 -14.05 -0.85 9.12
N ILE A 21 -14.71 -2.00 9.27
CA ILE A 21 -14.20 -3.31 8.81
C ILE A 21 -13.84 -3.33 7.31
N PRO A 22 -14.71 -2.94 6.35
CA PRO A 22 -14.38 -3.00 4.94
C PRO A 22 -13.25 -2.03 4.59
N VAL A 23 -13.20 -0.85 5.23
CA VAL A 23 -12.09 0.09 5.05
C VAL A 23 -10.78 -0.52 5.53
N ALA A 24 -10.77 -1.13 6.72
CA ALA A 24 -9.59 -1.80 7.27
C ALA A 24 -9.12 -2.97 6.37
N VAL A 25 -10.06 -3.78 5.85
CA VAL A 25 -9.76 -4.87 4.92
C VAL A 25 -9.17 -4.33 3.62
N VAL A 26 -9.75 -3.29 3.03
CA VAL A 26 -9.23 -2.67 1.80
C VAL A 26 -7.83 -2.11 2.04
N VAL A 27 -7.60 -1.40 3.14
CA VAL A 27 -6.26 -0.88 3.50
C VAL A 27 -5.27 -2.02 3.68
N ALA A 28 -5.64 -3.07 4.41
CA ALA A 28 -4.79 -4.24 4.60
C ALA A 28 -4.46 -4.91 3.25
N LEU A 29 -5.45 -5.07 2.37
CA LEU A 29 -5.24 -5.61 1.03
C LEU A 29 -4.34 -4.72 0.19
N VAL A 30 -4.54 -3.40 0.19
CA VAL A 30 -3.66 -2.46 -0.52
C VAL A 30 -2.24 -2.54 0.03
N VAL A 31 -2.06 -2.56 1.34
CA VAL A 31 -0.74 -2.70 1.99
C VAL A 31 -0.09 -4.04 1.63
N VAL A 32 -0.84 -5.15 1.65
CA VAL A 32 -0.32 -6.46 1.26
C VAL A 32 0.05 -6.50 -0.22
N LEU A 33 -0.81 -6.00 -1.11
CA LEU A 33 -0.58 -5.99 -2.56
C LEU A 33 0.56 -5.05 -2.96
N THR A 34 0.74 -3.92 -2.26
CA THR A 34 1.87 -3.01 -2.47
C THR A 34 3.17 -3.60 -1.90
N ARG A 35 3.12 -4.27 -0.75
CA ARG A 35 4.30 -4.89 -0.10
C ARG A 35 4.76 -6.17 -0.82
N SER A 36 3.85 -6.95 -1.39
CA SER A 36 4.18 -8.20 -2.12
C SER A 36 4.97 -7.98 -3.42
N ARG A 37 4.99 -6.76 -3.97
CA ARG A 37 5.90 -6.44 -5.10
C ARG A 37 7.37 -6.33 -4.70
N LYS A 38 7.69 -6.33 -3.39
CA LYS A 38 9.08 -6.22 -2.90
C LYS A 38 9.79 -7.56 -2.72
N ALA A 39 9.14 -8.69 -3.02
CA ALA A 39 9.71 -10.04 -2.92
C ALA A 39 10.27 -10.59 -4.25
N SER A 40 10.75 -9.72 -5.15
CA SER A 40 11.28 -10.14 -6.45
C SER A 40 12.75 -9.79 -6.61
N GLY A 41 13.62 -10.74 -6.28
CA GLY A 41 14.94 -10.86 -6.90
C GLY A 41 16.12 -10.74 -5.95
N SER A 42 16.55 -11.88 -5.42
CA SER A 42 17.95 -12.12 -5.01
C SER A 42 18.88 -12.12 -6.25
N ASN A 43 18.84 -11.04 -7.03
CA ASN A 43 19.80 -10.79 -8.10
C ASN A 43 20.74 -9.70 -7.58
N PRO A 44 22.02 -10.00 -7.28
CA PRO A 44 22.97 -9.00 -6.77
C PRO A 44 23.24 -7.84 -7.73
N ASN A 45 22.67 -7.88 -8.95
CA ASN A 45 22.80 -6.86 -9.98
C ASN A 45 21.63 -5.85 -10.02
N LEU A 46 20.59 -6.02 -9.19
CA LEU A 46 19.43 -5.12 -9.14
C LEU A 46 19.31 -4.50 -7.75
N LYS A 47 19.33 -3.16 -7.67
CA LYS A 47 19.07 -2.40 -6.44
C LYS A 47 17.63 -1.88 -6.41
N PRO A 48 17.00 -1.76 -5.22
CA PRO A 48 15.73 -1.07 -5.11
C PRO A 48 15.92 0.45 -5.28
N CYS A 49 15.06 1.09 -6.08
CA CYS A 49 15.02 2.54 -6.18
C CYS A 49 14.50 3.17 -4.87
N PRO A 50 15.14 4.22 -4.33
CA PRO A 50 14.73 4.86 -3.07
C PRO A 50 13.35 5.53 -3.13
N ASP A 51 12.93 6.02 -4.31
CA ASP A 51 11.66 6.74 -4.46
C ASP A 51 10.46 5.83 -4.74
N CYS A 52 10.62 4.85 -5.64
CA CYS A 52 9.50 4.01 -6.08
C CYS A 52 9.55 2.57 -5.55
N GLY A 53 10.66 2.16 -4.92
CA GLY A 53 10.85 0.81 -4.38
C GLY A 53 10.94 -0.32 -5.42
N ARG A 54 10.91 0.00 -6.73
CA ARG A 54 11.09 -0.99 -7.80
C ARG A 54 12.56 -1.33 -7.99
N PHE A 55 12.82 -2.57 -8.41
CA PHE A 55 14.15 -3.06 -8.72
C PHE A 55 14.65 -2.44 -10.03
N VAL A 56 15.83 -1.83 -9.97
CA VAL A 56 16.54 -1.19 -11.07
C VAL A 56 17.93 -1.78 -11.17
N SER A 57 18.49 -1.86 -12.37
CA SER A 57 19.86 -2.37 -12.56
C SER A 57 20.87 -1.43 -11.89
N LEU A 58 21.96 -1.99 -11.33
CA LEU A 58 23.04 -1.21 -10.72
C LEU A 58 23.69 -0.22 -11.70
N ARG A 59 23.61 -0.50 -13.01
CA ARG A 59 24.17 0.34 -14.08
C ARG A 59 23.24 1.46 -14.54
N ALA A 60 21.99 1.48 -14.11
CA ALA A 60 21.05 2.52 -14.52
C ALA A 60 21.33 3.84 -13.77
N THR A 61 21.51 4.92 -14.52
CA THR A 61 21.64 6.30 -13.99
C THR A 61 20.29 6.93 -13.66
N THR A 62 19.21 6.43 -14.27
CA THR A 62 17.85 6.93 -14.10
C THR A 62 16.89 5.75 -13.97
N CYS A 63 15.93 5.83 -13.06
CA CYS A 63 14.92 4.79 -12.92
C CYS A 63 13.93 4.86 -14.11
N PRO A 64 13.77 3.79 -14.91
CA PRO A 64 12.85 3.77 -16.06
C PRO A 64 11.36 3.70 -15.66
N GLN A 65 11.06 3.75 -14.36
CA GLN A 65 9.69 3.60 -13.84
C GLN A 65 9.16 4.88 -13.20
N CYS A 66 10.01 5.63 -12.48
CA CYS A 66 9.63 6.94 -11.93
C CYS A 66 10.32 8.12 -12.60
N GLY A 67 11.36 7.88 -13.42
CA GLY A 67 12.15 8.94 -14.04
C GLY A 67 13.13 9.62 -13.09
N CYS A 68 13.17 9.26 -11.81
CA CYS A 68 14.12 9.87 -10.86
C CYS A 68 15.57 9.48 -11.17
N PRO A 69 16.53 10.43 -11.05
CA PRO A 69 17.95 10.15 -11.18
C PRO A 69 18.40 9.29 -10.00
N LEU A 70 18.96 8.12 -10.31
CA LEU A 70 19.59 7.26 -9.33
C LEU A 70 21.03 7.79 -9.17
N GLN A 71 21.20 8.76 -8.27
CA GLN A 71 22.50 9.34 -7.98
C GLN A 71 23.49 8.19 -7.71
N ARG A 72 24.53 8.07 -8.55
CA ARG A 72 25.56 7.05 -8.42
C ARG A 72 26.45 7.41 -7.24
N GLU A 73 26.04 6.99 -6.06
CA GLU A 73 26.93 6.74 -4.93
C GLU A 73 26.33 5.55 -4.19
N GLN A 74 27.15 4.52 -3.94
CA GLN A 74 26.85 3.18 -3.39
C GLN A 74 26.75 2.07 -4.45
#